data_AF-A0A978UHN4-F1
#
_entry.id   AF-A0A978UHN4-F1
#
_cell.length_a   1.000
_cell.length_b   1.000
_cell.length_c   1.000
_cell.angle_alpha   90.00
_cell.angle_beta   90.00
_cell.angle_gamma   90.00
#
_symmetry.space_group_name_H-M   'P 1'
#
loop_
_entity.id
_entity.type
_entity.pdbx_description
1 polymer ?
#
loop_
_entity_poly.entity_id
_entity_poly.type
_entity_poly.pdbx_seq_one_letter_code
_entity_poly.pdbx_strand_id
1 'polypeptide(L)'
;MYRERGLGGAKSEMGSVDRKRINDALDKQLERSSPSTSRAVAINGRDKTAAQSVLMGKTPPDQRDSRSASLAKANASDGIQNSSFHSKHGDHFFQFANWNLSSSTVEESETDSEESDVSGSDGDDTSWISWFCNLRGNEFFCEVDDDYIQDDFNLCGLSSQVPYYDYALDLILDVDSSHGDMFTEEQNELVESAAEMLYGLIHARYILTSKGMAAMLEKYKNYDFGRCPRVYCAGQPCLPVGQSDIPRSSTVKIYCPRCEDIYYPRSKYQDIDGAYFGTTFPHLFLMTYGHLKPHKASQSYVPRVFGFKLHKP
;
A
#
# COMPACT_ATOMS: atom_id res chain seq x y z
N MET A 1 29.66 14.51 47.77
CA MET A 1 30.66 15.40 47.17
C MET A 1 30.22 15.67 45.74
N TYR A 2 29.82 16.91 45.48
CA TYR A 2 29.46 17.43 44.16
C TYR A 2 30.70 17.39 43.25
N ARG A 3 30.54 17.01 41.99
CA ARG A 3 31.50 17.38 40.95
C ARG A 3 30.77 17.69 39.65
N GLU A 4 30.57 18.99 39.46
CA GLU A 4 30.27 19.60 38.16
C GLU A 4 31.44 19.40 37.19
N ARG A 5 31.10 19.20 35.92
CA ARG A 5 31.80 19.56 34.67
C ARG A 5 30.70 19.47 33.61
N GLY A 6 30.26 20.52 32.93
CA GLY A 6 31.03 21.61 32.33
C GLY A 6 30.97 21.41 30.81
N LEU A 7 30.11 22.19 30.17
CA LEU A 7 29.71 22.21 28.76
C LEU A 7 30.85 22.09 27.74
N GLY A 8 30.57 21.41 26.62
CA GLY A 8 31.37 21.44 25.39
C GLY A 8 30.51 21.03 24.21
N GLY A 9 29.85 22.01 23.59
CA GLY A 9 29.10 21.80 22.35
C GLY A 9 30.03 21.58 21.17
N ALA A 10 29.70 20.58 20.36
CA ALA A 10 30.08 20.50 18.97
C ALA A 10 28.81 20.06 18.22
N LYS A 11 28.19 20.99 17.47
CA LYS A 11 27.13 20.68 16.53
C LYS A 11 27.72 19.74 15.48
N SER A 12 27.34 18.47 15.49
CA SER A 12 27.74 17.49 14.49
C SER A 12 26.89 17.64 13.24
N GLU A 13 27.49 18.12 12.15
CA GLU A 13 26.87 18.30 10.83
C GLU A 13 26.41 16.99 10.16
N MET A 14 26.62 15.81 10.77
CA MET A 14 26.35 14.53 10.11
C MET A 14 24.86 14.12 10.17
N GLY A 15 24.17 14.35 11.30
CA GLY A 15 22.71 14.14 11.38
C GLY A 15 21.92 15.09 10.47
N SER A 16 22.57 16.13 9.94
CA SER A 16 21.98 17.03 8.95
C SER A 16 21.78 16.35 7.60
N VAL A 17 22.60 15.36 7.20
CA VAL A 17 22.54 14.80 5.83
C VAL A 17 21.34 13.87 5.65
N ASP A 18 21.06 12.99 6.61
CA ASP A 18 19.91 12.09 6.58
C ASP A 18 18.60 12.83 6.86
N ARG A 19 18.61 13.78 7.83
CA ARG A 19 17.48 14.70 8.06
C ARG A 19 17.20 15.58 6.86
N LYS A 20 18.23 16.04 6.15
CA LYS A 20 18.07 16.80 4.91
C LYS A 20 17.51 15.94 3.79
N ARG A 21 17.88 14.66 3.67
CA ARG A 21 17.26 13.74 2.70
C ARG A 21 15.78 13.48 2.98
N ILE A 22 15.41 13.31 4.26
CA ILE A 22 14.02 13.17 4.71
C ILE A 22 13.21 14.43 4.40
N ASN A 23 13.74 15.60 4.75
CA ASN A 23 13.11 16.90 4.48
C ASN A 23 13.02 17.18 2.97
N ASP A 24 14.06 16.86 2.19
CA ASP A 24 14.08 17.00 0.73
C ASP A 24 13.05 16.07 0.05
N ALA A 25 12.77 14.90 0.63
CA ALA A 25 11.71 13.99 0.16
C ALA A 25 10.31 14.52 0.49
N LEU A 26 10.15 15.17 1.64
CA LEU A 26 8.90 15.82 2.08
C LEU A 26 8.58 17.04 1.20
N ASP A 27 9.56 17.88 0.88
CA ASP A 27 9.40 19.06 0.03
C ASP A 27 9.01 18.68 -1.42
N LYS A 28 9.60 17.62 -1.97
CA LYS A 28 9.22 17.07 -3.29
C LYS A 28 7.77 16.54 -3.33
N GLN A 29 7.18 16.18 -2.19
CA GLN A 29 5.78 15.75 -2.10
C GLN A 29 4.83 16.95 -1.96
N LEU A 30 5.21 17.97 -1.20
CA LEU A 30 4.42 19.19 -1.02
C LEU A 30 4.20 19.93 -2.35
N GLU A 31 5.23 20.05 -3.18
CA GLU A 31 5.17 20.58 -4.56
C GLU A 31 4.17 19.85 -5.47
N ARG A 32 3.93 18.54 -5.22
CA ARG A 32 2.97 17.73 -6.00
C ARG A 32 1.51 17.86 -5.52
N SER A 33 1.27 18.50 -4.39
CA SER A 33 -0.01 18.44 -3.67
C SER A 33 -0.88 19.70 -3.78
N SER A 34 -0.59 20.64 -4.69
CA SER A 34 -1.45 21.80 -4.95
C SER A 34 -2.46 21.56 -6.08
N PRO A 35 -3.78 21.38 -5.80
CA PRO A 35 -4.83 21.58 -6.78
C PRO A 35 -5.47 22.97 -6.59
N SER A 36 -5.18 23.91 -7.49
CA SER A 36 -5.93 25.17 -7.58
C SER A 36 -7.07 25.08 -8.59
N THR A 37 -8.20 25.66 -8.15
CA THR A 37 -9.58 25.43 -8.56
C THR A 37 -10.09 26.21 -9.79
N SER A 38 -11.20 25.71 -10.34
CA SER A 38 -12.34 26.46 -10.92
C SER A 38 -12.34 26.88 -12.40
N ARG A 39 -13.25 26.28 -13.18
CA ARG A 39 -14.24 27.03 -13.99
C ARG A 39 -15.42 26.15 -14.41
N ALA A 40 -16.62 26.53 -13.96
CA ALA A 40 -17.91 26.13 -14.53
C ALA A 40 -18.52 27.35 -15.22
N VAL A 41 -19.13 27.21 -16.41
CA VAL A 41 -20.30 28.00 -16.90
C VAL A 41 -20.97 27.30 -18.13
N ALA A 42 -22.27 27.00 -17.95
CA ALA A 42 -23.48 27.07 -18.81
C ALA A 42 -23.61 26.53 -20.26
N ILE A 43 -24.51 25.54 -20.37
CA ILE A 43 -25.78 25.40 -21.16
C ILE A 43 -26.07 26.33 -22.36
N ASN A 44 -26.36 25.70 -23.53
CA ASN A 44 -27.48 25.91 -24.49
C ASN A 44 -27.14 25.09 -25.78
N GLY A 45 -27.98 24.40 -26.55
CA GLY A 45 -29.42 24.12 -26.67
C GLY A 45 -29.64 23.48 -28.08
N ARG A 46 -30.64 22.57 -28.23
CA ARG A 46 -31.49 22.18 -29.41
C ARG A 46 -30.93 22.26 -30.85
N ASP A 47 -31.23 21.41 -31.85
CA ASP A 47 -32.39 20.59 -32.21
C ASP A 47 -32.06 19.67 -33.45
N LYS A 48 -32.64 18.46 -33.48
CA LYS A 48 -33.38 17.75 -34.58
C LYS A 48 -32.84 17.43 -36.01
N THR A 49 -33.28 16.22 -36.44
CA THR A 49 -33.73 15.73 -37.79
C THR A 49 -32.66 15.32 -38.84
N ALA A 50 -32.77 14.26 -39.67
CA ALA A 50 -33.84 13.30 -40.01
C ALA A 50 -33.29 12.02 -40.74
N ALA A 51 -34.14 10.96 -40.72
CA ALA A 51 -34.53 9.99 -41.78
C ALA A 51 -33.48 9.12 -42.53
N GLN A 52 -33.59 7.77 -42.42
CA GLN A 52 -34.29 6.77 -43.28
C GLN A 52 -33.31 6.07 -44.26
N SER A 53 -33.30 4.74 -44.39
CA SER A 53 -34.36 3.93 -45.00
C SER A 53 -34.16 2.42 -44.77
N VAL A 54 -35.27 1.68 -44.88
CA VAL A 54 -35.44 0.22 -44.76
C VAL A 54 -35.77 -0.33 -46.15
N LEU A 55 -35.43 -1.58 -46.48
CA LEU A 55 -36.31 -2.51 -47.22
C LEU A 55 -35.78 -3.97 -47.21
N MET A 56 -36.71 -4.91 -47.32
CA MET A 56 -36.70 -6.32 -46.87
C MET A 56 -36.29 -7.34 -47.96
N GLY A 57 -35.87 -8.54 -47.55
CA GLY A 57 -36.55 -9.78 -47.99
C GLY A 57 -35.75 -10.98 -48.52
N LYS A 58 -35.98 -12.13 -47.84
CA LYS A 58 -36.16 -13.53 -48.35
C LYS A 58 -35.00 -14.56 -48.27
N THR A 59 -35.30 -15.64 -47.54
CA THR A 59 -34.67 -16.97 -47.35
C THR A 59 -35.26 -18.03 -48.34
N PRO A 60 -34.98 -19.36 -48.22
CA PRO A 60 -33.74 -20.18 -48.26
C PRO A 60 -33.90 -21.32 -49.35
N PRO A 61 -33.20 -22.51 -49.38
CA PRO A 61 -33.35 -23.61 -48.37
C PRO A 61 -32.14 -24.57 -48.11
N ASP A 62 -32.20 -25.21 -46.93
CA ASP A 62 -31.88 -26.60 -46.48
C ASP A 62 -30.73 -27.49 -47.03
N GLN A 63 -29.97 -28.13 -46.11
CA GLN A 63 -30.11 -29.54 -45.63
C GLN A 63 -28.87 -29.99 -44.80
N ARG A 64 -29.04 -30.38 -43.51
CA ARG A 64 -28.95 -31.74 -42.90
C ARG A 64 -27.56 -32.41 -42.93
N ASP A 65 -27.04 -33.17 -41.97
CA ASP A 65 -27.45 -33.65 -40.63
C ASP A 65 -26.24 -34.44 -40.02
N SER A 66 -26.38 -34.83 -38.73
CA SER A 66 -25.84 -36.07 -38.08
C SER A 66 -24.44 -36.04 -37.45
N ARG A 67 -24.31 -36.18 -36.11
CA ARG A 67 -24.15 -37.44 -35.29
C ARG A 67 -22.73 -37.45 -34.66
N SER A 68 -22.37 -37.94 -33.47
CA SER A 68 -22.98 -38.75 -32.39
C SER A 68 -22.11 -38.64 -31.12
N ALA A 69 -22.66 -39.10 -29.99
CA ALA A 69 -22.09 -39.19 -28.63
C ALA A 69 -20.98 -40.26 -28.44
N SER A 70 -20.25 -40.21 -27.31
CA SER A 70 -20.08 -41.34 -26.35
C SER A 70 -19.24 -40.99 -25.10
N LEU A 71 -19.56 -41.71 -24.01
CA LEU A 71 -19.00 -41.70 -22.66
C LEU A 71 -17.63 -42.41 -22.53
N ALA A 72 -16.84 -42.09 -21.48
CA ALA A 72 -16.18 -43.08 -20.62
C ALA A 72 -15.62 -42.46 -19.31
N LYS A 73 -15.80 -43.19 -18.19
CA LYS A 73 -15.15 -43.04 -16.88
C LYS A 73 -13.87 -43.88 -16.83
N ALA A 74 -12.86 -43.47 -16.06
CA ALA A 74 -11.92 -44.37 -15.38
C ALA A 74 -11.28 -43.69 -14.15
N ASN A 75 -11.22 -44.42 -13.03
CA ASN A 75 -10.47 -44.14 -11.79
C ASN A 75 -9.07 -44.80 -11.85
N ALA A 76 -8.10 -44.25 -11.11
CA ALA A 76 -6.95 -44.87 -10.40
C ALA A 76 -5.78 -43.86 -10.38
N SER A 77 -5.32 -43.36 -9.22
CA SER A 77 -4.42 -43.95 -8.19
C SER A 77 -2.93 -44.01 -8.59
N ASP A 78 -2.12 -43.47 -7.67
CA ASP A 78 -0.69 -43.67 -7.40
C ASP A 78 0.39 -43.04 -8.30
N GLY A 79 1.36 -42.40 -7.65
CA GLY A 79 2.65 -42.06 -8.24
C GLY A 79 3.34 -40.85 -7.63
N ILE A 80 3.91 -41.00 -6.43
CA ILE A 80 5.00 -40.14 -5.95
C ILE A 80 6.18 -40.32 -6.92
N GLN A 81 6.57 -39.25 -7.62
CA GLN A 81 7.89 -39.15 -8.23
C GLN A 81 8.55 -37.83 -7.86
N ASN A 82 9.64 -38.00 -7.12
CA ASN A 82 10.63 -37.01 -6.75
C ASN A 82 11.38 -36.62 -8.04
N SER A 83 11.29 -35.36 -8.48
CA SER A 83 12.15 -34.81 -9.52
C SER A 83 12.89 -33.59 -9.00
N SER A 84 14.19 -33.79 -8.81
CA SER A 84 15.18 -32.74 -8.71
C SER A 84 15.07 -31.81 -9.91
N PHE A 85 14.86 -30.53 -9.67
CA PHE A 85 15.11 -29.49 -10.66
C PHE A 85 16.00 -28.41 -10.04
N HIS A 86 17.27 -28.47 -10.42
CA HIS A 86 18.16 -27.31 -10.43
C HIS A 86 17.54 -26.25 -11.35
N SER A 87 17.30 -25.05 -10.83
CA SER A 87 17.15 -23.86 -11.68
C SER A 87 17.83 -22.66 -11.04
N LYS A 88 19.03 -22.45 -11.59
CA LYS A 88 19.86 -21.24 -11.76
C LYS A 88 19.34 -19.92 -11.18
N HIS A 89 20.27 -19.29 -10.46
CA HIS A 89 20.40 -17.85 -10.25
C HIS A 89 19.99 -17.02 -11.47
N GLY A 90 19.24 -15.95 -11.19
CA GLY A 90 18.98 -14.85 -12.11
C GLY A 90 18.76 -13.59 -11.28
N ASP A 91 19.84 -12.84 -11.10
CA ASP A 91 19.83 -11.49 -10.57
C ASP A 91 19.01 -10.60 -11.50
N HIS A 92 17.97 -9.95 -10.98
CA HIS A 92 17.31 -8.83 -11.65
C HIS A 92 17.21 -7.67 -10.67
N PHE A 93 18.33 -6.97 -10.60
CA PHE A 93 18.50 -5.63 -10.06
C PHE A 93 17.82 -4.59 -10.97
N PHE A 94 17.41 -3.50 -10.32
CA PHE A 94 16.52 -2.40 -10.64
C PHE A 94 16.39 -1.88 -12.09
N GLN A 95 15.16 -1.45 -12.41
CA GLN A 95 14.90 -0.40 -13.39
C GLN A 95 13.98 0.65 -12.73
N PHE A 96 14.56 1.60 -12.00
CA PHE A 96 13.87 2.85 -11.68
C PHE A 96 13.91 3.81 -12.87
N ALA A 97 12.86 4.63 -12.92
CA ALA A 97 12.49 5.48 -14.03
C ALA A 97 13.53 6.57 -14.34
N ASN A 98 14.01 6.56 -15.58
CA ASN A 98 14.57 7.74 -16.23
C ASN A 98 13.43 8.50 -16.91
N TRP A 99 13.11 9.70 -16.46
CA TRP A 99 12.35 10.66 -17.26
C TRP A 99 13.17 11.93 -17.43
N ASN A 100 13.55 12.19 -18.68
CA ASN A 100 14.39 13.30 -19.11
C ASN A 100 13.76 14.66 -18.87
N LEU A 101 14.61 15.58 -18.41
CA LEU A 101 14.45 17.02 -18.37
C LEU A 101 14.31 17.58 -19.80
N SER A 102 13.25 18.34 -20.04
CA SER A 102 13.09 19.19 -21.22
C SER A 102 12.93 20.63 -20.75
N SER A 103 13.96 21.43 -21.05
CA SER A 103 14.05 22.88 -20.84
C SER A 103 12.90 23.64 -21.50
N SER A 104 12.35 24.63 -20.79
CA SER A 104 11.69 25.80 -21.39
C SER A 104 11.72 26.96 -20.39
N THR A 105 12.49 27.97 -20.77
CA THR A 105 12.70 29.29 -20.16
C THR A 105 11.44 30.16 -20.22
N VAL A 106 11.04 30.83 -19.13
CA VAL A 106 10.28 32.10 -19.15
C VAL A 106 10.67 32.95 -17.92
N GLU A 107 10.66 34.26 -18.15
CA GLU A 107 11.36 35.38 -17.51
C GLU A 107 10.84 35.85 -16.13
N GLU A 108 11.73 36.57 -15.45
CA GLU A 108 11.58 37.26 -14.15
C GLU A 108 10.50 38.37 -14.16
N SER A 109 9.83 38.56 -13.02
CA SER A 109 9.25 39.84 -12.64
C SER A 109 9.34 40.05 -11.13
N GLU A 110 10.16 41.04 -10.76
CA GLU A 110 10.37 41.59 -9.41
C GLU A 110 9.08 42.20 -8.84
N THR A 111 8.72 41.86 -7.60
CA THR A 111 7.91 42.72 -6.73
C THR A 111 8.29 42.52 -5.27
N ASP A 112 8.85 43.59 -4.71
CA ASP A 112 9.26 43.84 -3.33
C ASP A 112 8.02 43.93 -2.41
N SER A 113 7.99 43.15 -1.31
CA SER A 113 6.95 43.21 -0.28
C SER A 113 7.42 42.55 1.03
N GLU A 114 8.13 43.36 1.81
CA GLU A 114 8.16 43.45 3.28
C GLU A 114 8.16 42.16 4.12
N GLU A 115 9.35 41.90 4.67
CA GLU A 115 9.70 41.17 5.90
C GLU A 115 8.52 40.89 6.84
N SER A 116 7.97 39.69 6.77
CA SER A 116 7.11 39.16 7.83
C SER A 116 7.95 38.25 8.72
N ASP A 117 7.94 38.56 10.02
CA ASP A 117 8.64 37.82 11.06
C ASP A 117 8.36 36.31 10.93
N VAL A 118 9.37 35.58 10.45
CA VAL A 118 9.46 34.13 10.59
C VAL A 118 9.54 33.85 12.09
N SER A 119 8.37 33.59 12.68
CA SER A 119 8.28 32.76 13.86
C SER A 119 8.79 31.39 13.41
N GLY A 120 10.08 31.15 13.63
CA GLY A 120 10.65 29.82 13.58
C GLY A 120 9.93 29.00 14.63
N SER A 121 8.84 28.35 14.22
CA SER A 121 8.35 27.16 14.89
C SER A 121 9.53 26.23 14.88
N ASP A 122 10.07 25.93 16.06
CA ASP A 122 10.97 24.80 16.25
C ASP A 122 10.40 23.65 15.41
N GLY A 123 11.15 23.23 14.39
CA GLY A 123 10.71 22.19 13.48
C GLY A 123 10.48 20.96 14.33
N ASP A 124 9.23 20.48 14.39
CA ASP A 124 8.96 19.14 14.89
C ASP A 124 9.83 18.20 14.05
N ASP A 125 10.95 17.76 14.61
CA ASP A 125 11.80 16.71 14.06
C ASP A 125 10.86 15.51 13.85
N THR A 126 10.41 15.31 12.61
CA THR A 126 9.47 14.25 12.26
C THR A 126 10.22 12.93 12.40
N SER A 127 9.75 12.04 13.29
CA SER A 127 10.39 10.74 13.50
C SER A 127 10.38 9.90 12.22
N TRP A 128 11.31 8.97 12.09
CA TRP A 128 11.37 8.05 10.95
C TRP A 128 10.02 7.32 10.75
N ILE A 129 9.40 6.87 11.84
CA ILE A 129 8.10 6.18 11.81
C ILE A 129 7.00 7.08 11.26
N SER A 130 6.90 8.32 11.76
CA SER A 130 5.91 9.29 11.30
C SER A 130 6.14 9.64 9.83
N TRP A 131 7.39 9.87 9.43
CA TRP A 131 7.75 10.10 8.04
C TRP A 131 7.34 8.92 7.15
N PHE A 132 7.72 7.69 7.53
CA PHE A 132 7.44 6.48 6.76
C PHE A 132 5.93 6.24 6.60
N CYS A 133 5.14 6.37 7.66
CA CYS A 133 3.69 6.18 7.62
C CYS A 133 2.96 7.25 6.78
N ASN A 134 3.54 8.45 6.66
CA ASN A 134 3.00 9.55 5.86
C ASN A 134 3.46 9.54 4.40
N LEU A 135 4.40 8.66 4.02
CA LEU A 135 4.78 8.48 2.62
C LEU A 135 3.57 8.07 1.76
N ARG A 136 3.50 8.64 0.56
CA ARG A 136 2.48 8.28 -0.42
C ARG A 136 2.56 6.79 -0.75
N GLY A 137 1.48 6.05 -0.47
CA GLY A 137 1.42 4.61 -0.62
C GLY A 137 1.38 3.89 0.74
N ASN A 138 1.81 4.51 1.83
CA ASN A 138 1.91 3.90 3.14
C ASN A 138 0.70 4.16 4.05
N GLU A 139 -0.41 4.65 3.50
CA GLU A 139 -1.57 5.05 4.29
C GLU A 139 -2.28 3.87 5.01
N PHE A 140 -1.90 2.63 4.72
CA PHE A 140 -2.40 1.45 5.44
C PHE A 140 -1.67 1.19 6.76
N PHE A 141 -0.45 1.70 6.93
CA PHE A 141 0.29 1.53 8.17
C PHE A 141 -0.31 2.39 9.29
N CYS A 142 -0.27 1.88 10.52
CA CYS A 142 -0.34 2.71 11.71
C CYS A 142 1.07 2.91 12.27
N GLU A 143 1.28 4.01 12.98
CA GLU A 143 2.53 4.26 13.71
C GLU A 143 2.64 3.25 14.87
N VAL A 144 3.77 2.55 14.94
CA VAL A 144 4.09 1.62 16.03
C VAL A 144 4.74 2.41 17.17
N ASP A 145 4.30 2.19 18.41
CA ASP A 145 4.89 2.85 19.57
C ASP A 145 6.37 2.45 19.75
N ASP A 146 7.26 3.43 19.99
CA ASP A 146 8.68 3.17 20.26
C ASP A 146 8.89 2.19 21.41
N ASP A 147 8.10 2.30 22.50
CA ASP A 147 8.14 1.38 23.64
C ASP A 147 7.92 -0.08 23.24
N TYR A 148 7.11 -0.34 22.20
CA TYR A 148 6.87 -1.70 21.70
C TYR A 148 8.09 -2.23 20.95
N ILE A 149 8.76 -1.36 20.19
CA ILE A 149 9.95 -1.68 19.39
C ILE A 149 11.17 -1.88 20.31
N GLN A 150 11.32 -1.05 21.35
CA GLN A 150 12.43 -1.13 22.30
C GLN A 150 12.41 -2.39 23.18
N ASP A 151 11.29 -3.09 23.26
CA ASP A 151 11.20 -4.38 23.96
C ASP A 151 11.60 -5.53 23.03
N ASP A 152 12.85 -5.99 23.19
CA ASP A 152 13.47 -7.08 22.42
C ASP A 152 12.62 -8.36 22.35
N PHE A 153 11.77 -8.62 23.35
CA PHE A 153 10.88 -9.78 23.34
C PHE A 153 9.90 -9.73 22.16
N ASN A 154 9.40 -8.55 21.82
CA ASN A 154 8.47 -8.36 20.70
C ASN A 154 9.16 -8.55 19.34
N LEU A 155 10.47 -8.33 19.28
CA LEU A 155 11.29 -8.42 18.06
C LEU A 155 11.96 -9.79 17.87
N CYS A 156 11.72 -10.75 18.78
CA CYS A 156 12.34 -12.07 18.75
C CYS A 156 12.25 -12.74 17.36
N GLY A 157 13.40 -13.20 16.86
CA GLY A 157 13.53 -13.93 15.58
C GLY A 157 13.53 -13.07 14.32
N LEU A 158 13.43 -11.74 14.42
CA LEU A 158 13.52 -10.84 13.25
C LEU A 158 14.96 -10.60 12.78
N SER A 159 15.93 -10.64 13.71
CA SER A 159 17.35 -10.43 13.40
C SER A 159 17.94 -11.45 12.42
N SER A 160 17.39 -12.67 12.36
CA SER A 160 17.80 -13.68 11.37
C SER A 160 17.12 -13.53 10.00
N GLN A 161 16.12 -12.66 9.89
CA GLN A 161 15.32 -12.47 8.68
C GLN A 161 15.69 -11.18 7.94
N VAL A 162 16.16 -10.16 8.67
CA VAL A 162 16.44 -8.83 8.14
C VAL A 162 17.96 -8.60 8.07
N PRO A 163 18.52 -8.23 6.91
CA PRO A 163 19.94 -7.85 6.81
C PRO A 163 20.19 -6.51 7.52
N TYR A 164 21.41 -6.27 8.01
CA TYR A 164 21.75 -5.01 8.71
C TYR A 164 20.80 -4.66 9.87
N TYR A 165 20.26 -5.68 10.56
CA TYR A 165 19.20 -5.52 11.56
C TYR A 165 19.46 -4.41 12.58
N ASP A 166 20.65 -4.36 13.18
CA ASP A 166 20.98 -3.36 14.21
C ASP A 166 20.94 -1.93 13.64
N TYR A 167 21.56 -1.71 12.47
CA TYR A 167 21.53 -0.41 11.78
C TYR A 167 20.12 -0.01 11.31
N ALA A 168 19.34 -0.98 10.85
CA ALA A 168 17.95 -0.76 10.45
C ALA A 168 17.09 -0.38 11.66
N LEU A 169 17.32 -1.00 12.82
CA LEU A 169 16.61 -0.70 14.06
C LEU A 169 16.98 0.69 14.60
N ASP A 170 18.28 1.03 14.60
CA ASP A 170 18.77 2.37 14.98
C ASP A 170 18.15 3.46 14.10
N LEU A 171 18.03 3.22 12.79
CA LEU A 171 17.39 4.14 11.85
C LEU A 171 15.89 4.32 12.15
N ILE A 172 15.16 3.24 12.43
CA ILE A 172 13.71 3.31 12.76
C ILE A 172 13.47 4.10 14.05
N LEU A 173 14.35 3.96 15.04
CA LEU A 173 14.23 4.58 16.36
C LEU A 173 14.91 5.96 16.45
N ASP A 174 15.36 6.51 15.32
CA ASP A 174 16.10 7.79 15.25
C ASP A 174 17.29 7.85 16.24
N VAL A 175 17.95 6.72 16.46
CA VAL A 175 19.13 6.63 17.33
C VAL A 175 20.35 7.05 16.53
N ASP A 176 21.07 8.06 17.03
CA ASP A 176 22.34 8.50 16.42
C ASP A 176 23.29 7.29 16.30
N SER A 177 23.71 6.99 15.08
CA SER A 177 24.59 5.85 14.81
C SER A 177 25.92 6.03 15.58
N SER A 178 26.02 5.34 16.71
CA SER A 178 27.23 5.34 17.53
C SER A 178 28.43 4.67 16.85
N HIS A 179 28.20 4.11 15.66
CA HIS A 179 29.06 3.15 15.01
C HIS A 179 30.25 3.76 14.26
N GLY A 180 30.30 5.08 14.05
CA GLY A 180 31.48 5.75 13.49
C GLY A 180 31.91 5.27 12.09
N ASP A 181 31.14 4.37 11.50
CA ASP A 181 31.39 3.74 10.21
C ASP A 181 30.78 4.61 9.11
N MET A 182 31.65 5.13 8.25
CA MET A 182 31.26 5.80 7.01
C MET A 182 30.80 4.73 6.01
N PHE A 183 29.49 4.58 5.83
CA PHE A 183 28.94 3.73 4.77
C PHE A 183 29.11 4.36 3.38
N THR A 184 29.19 3.50 2.36
CA THR A 184 28.97 3.96 0.98
C THR A 184 27.49 4.27 0.75
N GLU A 185 27.19 5.03 -0.28
CA GLU A 185 25.81 5.34 -0.66
C GLU A 185 24.98 4.08 -0.94
N GLU A 186 25.58 3.08 -1.61
CA GLU A 186 24.95 1.78 -1.87
C GLU A 186 24.65 1.00 -0.58
N GLN A 187 25.53 1.07 0.42
CA GLN A 187 25.28 0.43 1.71
C GLN A 187 24.14 1.13 2.47
N ASN A 188 24.05 2.46 2.40
CA ASN A 188 22.96 3.21 3.01
C ASN A 188 21.60 2.83 2.38
N GLU A 189 21.52 2.69 1.04
CA GLU A 189 20.30 2.23 0.37
C GLU A 189 19.86 0.82 0.84
N LEU A 190 20.83 -0.07 1.11
CA LEU A 190 20.53 -1.39 1.66
C LEU A 190 20.02 -1.34 3.10
N VAL A 191 20.54 -0.42 3.92
CA VAL A 191 20.07 -0.19 5.30
C VAL A 191 18.66 0.41 5.30
N GLU A 192 18.40 1.39 4.44
CA GLU A 192 17.05 1.98 4.27
C GLU A 192 16.05 0.89 3.86
N SER A 193 16.38 0.06 2.86
CA SER A 193 15.50 -1.05 2.45
C SER A 193 15.31 -2.09 3.55
N ALA A 194 16.33 -2.33 4.38
CA ALA A 194 16.22 -3.21 5.54
C ALA A 194 15.32 -2.62 6.63
N ALA A 195 15.37 -1.31 6.86
CA ALA A 195 14.51 -0.60 7.81
C ALA A 195 13.03 -0.68 7.39
N GLU A 196 12.71 -0.44 6.11
CA GLU A 196 11.35 -0.61 5.60
C GLU A 196 10.82 -2.04 5.81
N MET A 197 11.67 -3.04 5.53
CA MET A 197 11.31 -4.44 5.73
C MET A 197 11.14 -4.79 7.21
N LEU A 198 12.04 -4.33 8.07
CA LEU A 198 11.98 -4.55 9.51
C LEU A 198 10.72 -3.94 10.09
N TYR A 199 10.46 -2.67 9.80
CA TYR A 199 9.27 -1.96 10.26
C TYR A 199 7.99 -2.65 9.80
N GLY A 200 7.94 -3.12 8.55
CA GLY A 200 6.83 -3.91 8.05
C GLY A 200 6.57 -5.19 8.86
N LEU A 201 7.62 -5.93 9.22
CA LEU A 201 7.50 -7.17 10.02
C LEU A 201 7.12 -6.89 11.48
N ILE A 202 7.62 -5.78 12.05
CA ILE A 202 7.22 -5.29 13.36
C ILE A 202 5.75 -4.92 13.35
N HIS A 203 5.31 -4.17 12.34
CA HIS A 203 3.92 -3.74 12.17
C HIS A 203 2.96 -4.92 12.11
N ALA A 204 3.29 -5.99 11.36
CA ALA A 204 2.48 -7.21 11.30
C ALA A 204 2.22 -7.85 12.68
N ARG A 205 3.22 -7.79 13.58
CA ARG A 205 3.06 -8.25 14.97
C ARG A 205 2.28 -7.23 15.80
N TYR A 206 2.60 -5.95 15.66
CA TYR A 206 2.02 -4.87 16.45
C TYR A 206 0.51 -4.76 16.29
N ILE A 207 -0.01 -4.89 15.07
CA ILE A 207 -1.46 -4.78 14.80
C ILE A 207 -2.30 -5.92 15.38
N LEU A 208 -1.67 -6.95 15.94
CA LEU A 208 -2.32 -8.02 16.71
C LEU A 208 -2.38 -7.73 18.22
N THR A 209 -1.71 -6.68 18.68
CA THR A 209 -1.80 -6.20 20.07
C THR A 209 -3.03 -5.33 20.29
N SER A 210 -3.41 -5.09 21.55
CA SER A 210 -4.54 -4.21 21.86
C SER A 210 -4.33 -2.77 21.40
N LYS A 211 -3.10 -2.23 21.51
CA LYS A 211 -2.78 -0.87 21.05
C LYS A 211 -2.83 -0.76 19.53
N GLY A 212 -2.16 -1.68 18.82
CA GLY A 212 -2.18 -1.72 17.36
C GLY A 212 -3.58 -1.94 16.78
N MET A 213 -4.40 -2.80 17.40
CA MET A 213 -5.81 -2.96 16.99
C MET A 213 -6.61 -1.66 17.15
N ALA A 214 -6.39 -0.90 18.22
CA ALA A 214 -7.07 0.37 18.43
C ALA A 214 -6.65 1.42 17.39
N ALA A 215 -5.36 1.51 17.06
CA ALA A 215 -4.86 2.39 16.00
C ALA A 215 -5.48 2.03 14.63
N MET A 216 -5.48 0.73 14.29
CA MET A 216 -6.09 0.26 13.04
C MET A 216 -7.62 0.43 13.01
N LEU A 217 -8.29 0.42 14.17
CA LEU A 217 -9.73 0.69 14.26
C LEU A 217 -10.07 2.12 13.85
N GLU A 218 -9.28 3.10 14.27
CA GLU A 218 -9.49 4.50 13.87
C GLU A 218 -9.36 4.67 12.36
N LYS A 219 -8.32 4.08 11.77
CA LYS A 219 -8.13 4.04 10.30
C LYS A 219 -9.28 3.33 9.58
N TYR A 220 -9.80 2.23 10.15
CA TYR A 220 -10.95 1.51 9.61
C TYR A 220 -12.21 2.39 9.55
N LYS A 221 -12.49 3.15 10.61
CA LYS A 221 -13.62 4.10 10.67
C LYS A 221 -13.48 5.23 9.66
N ASN A 222 -12.25 5.65 9.38
CA ASN A 222 -11.93 6.73 8.44
C ASN A 222 -11.90 6.27 6.96
N TYR A 223 -12.10 4.98 6.70
CA TYR A 223 -12.06 4.38 5.35
C TYR A 223 -10.66 4.42 4.69
N ASP A 224 -9.60 4.52 5.48
CA ASP A 224 -8.21 4.63 5.00
C ASP A 224 -7.80 3.41 4.17
N PHE A 225 -8.30 2.22 4.54
CA PHE A 225 -8.05 0.96 3.85
C PHE A 225 -8.88 0.78 2.57
N GLY A 226 -9.73 1.75 2.25
CA GLY A 226 -10.63 1.71 1.12
C GLY A 226 -11.90 0.91 1.38
N ARG A 227 -12.61 0.64 0.28
CA ARG A 227 -13.97 0.09 0.28
C ARG A 227 -14.08 -1.08 -0.67
N CYS A 228 -14.99 -1.98 -0.38
CA CYS A 228 -15.24 -3.15 -1.21
C CYS A 228 -15.66 -2.74 -2.63
N PRO A 229 -15.03 -3.33 -3.68
CA PRO A 229 -15.38 -3.02 -5.07
C PRO A 229 -16.71 -3.64 -5.52
N ARG A 230 -17.27 -4.60 -4.77
CA ARG A 230 -18.55 -5.21 -5.11
C ARG A 230 -19.69 -4.22 -4.89
N VAL A 231 -20.46 -3.96 -5.94
CA VAL A 231 -21.64 -3.06 -5.93
C VAL A 231 -22.60 -3.38 -4.77
N TYR A 232 -22.93 -4.66 -4.58
CA TYR A 232 -23.85 -5.10 -3.51
C TYR A 232 -23.25 -5.11 -2.11
N CYS A 233 -21.98 -4.72 -1.96
CA CYS A 233 -21.41 -4.42 -0.65
C CYS A 233 -21.61 -2.96 -0.23
N ALA A 234 -22.22 -2.11 -1.08
CA ALA A 234 -22.56 -0.72 -0.78
C ALA A 234 -21.37 0.09 -0.21
N GLY A 235 -20.16 -0.14 -0.74
CA GLY A 235 -18.96 0.56 -0.30
C GLY A 235 -18.53 0.23 1.14
N GLN A 236 -18.77 -1.00 1.61
CA GLN A 236 -18.30 -1.51 2.90
C GLN A 236 -16.80 -1.21 3.12
N PRO A 237 -16.39 -0.59 4.25
CA PRO A 237 -14.98 -0.44 4.58
C PRO A 237 -14.28 -1.79 4.74
N CYS A 238 -13.08 -1.89 4.17
CA CYS A 238 -12.26 -3.09 4.16
C CYS A 238 -11.12 -3.01 5.18
N LEU A 239 -10.40 -4.12 5.36
CA LEU A 239 -9.20 -4.22 6.19
C LEU A 239 -8.03 -4.70 5.31
N PRO A 240 -6.79 -4.26 5.54
CA PRO A 240 -5.63 -4.81 4.86
C PRO A 240 -5.42 -6.28 5.27
N VAL A 241 -4.86 -7.08 4.36
CA VAL A 241 -4.56 -8.49 4.60
C VAL A 241 -3.43 -8.97 3.70
N GLY A 242 -2.55 -9.82 4.23
CA GLY A 242 -1.58 -10.61 3.47
C GLY A 242 -2.16 -11.98 3.10
N GLN A 243 -1.80 -12.50 1.91
CA GLN A 243 -2.11 -13.89 1.55
C GLN A 243 -1.06 -14.89 2.09
N SER A 244 0.06 -14.37 2.59
CA SER A 244 1.18 -15.10 3.16
C SER A 244 1.83 -14.23 4.24
N ASP A 245 2.38 -14.87 5.27
CA ASP A 245 3.21 -14.21 6.30
C ASP A 245 4.70 -14.24 5.91
N ILE A 246 5.04 -14.81 4.76
CA ILE A 246 6.41 -14.86 4.22
C ILE A 246 6.64 -13.61 3.36
N PRO A 247 7.67 -12.79 3.65
CA PRO A 247 8.01 -11.61 2.87
C PRO A 247 8.26 -11.94 1.39
N ARG A 248 7.96 -10.97 0.53
CA ARG A 248 8.10 -10.97 -0.93
C ARG A 248 7.23 -12.03 -1.64
N SER A 249 6.32 -12.67 -0.92
CA SER A 249 5.44 -13.70 -1.49
C SER A 249 4.27 -13.11 -2.28
N SER A 250 3.65 -12.04 -1.75
CA SER A 250 2.52 -11.38 -2.39
C SER A 250 2.32 -10.00 -1.81
N THR A 251 1.81 -9.08 -2.62
CA THR A 251 1.50 -7.72 -2.19
C THR A 251 0.21 -7.68 -1.37
N VAL A 252 0.02 -6.61 -0.59
CA VAL A 252 -1.16 -6.43 0.26
C VAL A 252 -2.47 -6.52 -0.54
N LYS A 253 -3.48 -7.10 0.09
CA LYS A 253 -4.86 -7.17 -0.39
C LYS A 253 -5.78 -6.48 0.62
N ILE A 254 -7.03 -6.28 0.23
CA ILE A 254 -8.06 -5.79 1.13
C ILE A 254 -9.14 -6.85 1.33
N TYR A 255 -9.45 -7.16 2.58
CA TYR A 255 -10.52 -8.07 2.98
C TYR A 255 -11.81 -7.29 3.23
N CYS A 256 -12.90 -7.70 2.58
CA CYS A 256 -14.22 -7.14 2.82
C CYS A 256 -14.99 -7.98 3.85
N PRO A 257 -15.38 -7.43 5.02
CA PRO A 257 -16.11 -8.18 6.03
C PRO A 257 -17.58 -8.47 5.66
N ARG A 258 -18.13 -7.84 4.61
CA ARG A 258 -19.53 -8.03 4.19
C ARG A 258 -19.71 -9.17 3.22
N CYS A 259 -18.80 -9.32 2.26
CA CYS A 259 -18.83 -10.45 1.33
C CYS A 259 -17.83 -11.55 1.65
N GLU A 260 -17.01 -11.37 2.69
CA GLU A 260 -16.08 -12.37 3.22
C GLU A 260 -15.06 -12.81 2.15
N ASP A 261 -14.48 -11.84 1.43
CA ASP A 261 -13.65 -12.09 0.26
C ASP A 261 -12.57 -11.01 0.11
N ILE A 262 -11.49 -11.32 -0.62
CA ILE A 262 -10.29 -10.48 -0.78
C ILE A 262 -10.21 -9.82 -2.15
N TYR A 263 -9.68 -8.60 -2.20
CA TYR A 263 -9.57 -7.80 -3.43
C TYR A 263 -8.21 -7.10 -3.53
N TYR A 264 -7.84 -6.72 -4.74
CA TYR A 264 -6.71 -5.83 -4.96
C TYR A 264 -7.04 -4.40 -4.49
N PRO A 265 -6.13 -3.73 -3.78
CA PRO A 265 -6.28 -2.31 -3.45
C PRO A 265 -6.08 -1.44 -4.71
N ARG A 266 -6.28 -0.13 -4.57
CA ARG A 266 -5.95 0.85 -5.62
C ARG A 266 -4.47 0.75 -5.99
N SER A 267 -4.11 1.13 -7.23
CA SER A 267 -2.77 0.94 -7.79
C SER A 267 -1.63 1.49 -6.94
N LYS A 268 -1.83 2.62 -6.23
CA LYS A 268 -0.81 3.21 -5.36
C LYS A 268 -0.36 2.34 -4.17
N TYR A 269 -1.08 1.27 -3.86
CA TYR A 269 -0.77 0.36 -2.75
C TYR A 269 -0.24 -0.99 -3.23
N GLN A 270 -0.02 -1.17 -4.53
CA GLN A 270 0.29 -2.48 -5.11
C GLN A 270 1.72 -2.94 -4.83
N ASP A 271 2.61 -2.06 -4.37
CA ASP A 271 4.00 -2.38 -4.10
C ASP A 271 4.26 -2.75 -2.63
N ILE A 272 3.27 -2.57 -1.74
CA ILE A 272 3.41 -2.92 -0.32
C ILE A 272 3.31 -4.43 -0.15
N ASP A 273 4.22 -5.00 0.63
CA ASP A 273 4.20 -6.41 0.97
C ASP A 273 2.99 -6.76 1.86
N GLY A 274 2.28 -7.84 1.52
CA GLY A 274 1.17 -8.33 2.32
C GLY A 274 1.62 -8.92 3.67
N ALA A 275 2.85 -9.41 3.77
CA ALA A 275 3.40 -9.96 5.00
C ALA A 275 3.44 -8.92 6.14
N TYR A 276 3.49 -7.62 5.80
CA TYR A 276 3.51 -6.52 6.77
C TYR A 276 2.17 -6.27 7.48
N PHE A 277 1.11 -6.95 7.02
CA PHE A 277 -0.21 -6.99 7.67
C PHE A 277 -0.58 -8.40 8.14
N GLY A 278 0.03 -9.41 7.52
CA GLY A 278 -0.17 -10.80 7.83
C GLY A 278 -1.54 -11.35 7.44
N THR A 279 -1.68 -12.65 7.57
CA THR A 279 -2.90 -13.41 7.23
C THR A 279 -3.97 -13.31 8.33
N THR A 280 -3.56 -13.00 9.56
CA THR A 280 -4.41 -13.12 10.76
C THR A 280 -5.19 -11.86 11.06
N PHE A 281 -4.61 -10.69 10.82
CA PHE A 281 -5.11 -9.39 11.28
C PHE A 281 -6.61 -9.15 11.05
N PRO A 282 -7.18 -9.24 9.84
CA PRO A 282 -8.58 -8.88 9.64
C PRO A 282 -9.55 -9.81 10.39
N HIS A 283 -9.16 -11.07 10.57
CA HIS A 283 -9.99 -12.06 11.25
C HIS A 283 -9.99 -11.82 12.76
N LEU A 284 -8.81 -11.60 13.34
CA LEU A 284 -8.68 -11.28 14.75
C LEU A 284 -9.32 -9.93 15.08
N PHE A 285 -9.14 -8.92 14.23
CA PHE A 285 -9.79 -7.61 14.35
C PHE A 285 -11.32 -7.75 14.47
N LEU A 286 -11.94 -8.56 13.61
CA LEU A 286 -13.38 -8.77 13.64
C LEU A 286 -13.84 -9.68 14.78
N MET A 287 -12.97 -10.52 15.33
CA MET A 287 -13.25 -11.24 16.58
C MET A 287 -13.27 -10.28 17.78
N THR A 288 -12.29 -9.38 17.86
CA THR A 288 -12.19 -8.35 18.91
C THR A 288 -13.33 -7.32 18.82
N TYR A 289 -13.61 -6.81 17.61
CA TYR A 289 -14.65 -5.82 17.37
C TYR A 289 -15.89 -6.43 16.70
N GLY A 290 -16.45 -7.48 17.31
CA GLY A 290 -17.57 -8.25 16.75
C GLY A 290 -18.80 -7.43 16.39
N HIS A 291 -19.04 -6.30 17.07
CA HIS A 291 -20.14 -5.37 16.80
C HIS A 291 -20.01 -4.63 15.46
N LEU A 292 -18.82 -4.62 14.84
CA LEU A 292 -18.57 -4.03 13.53
C LEU A 292 -18.84 -4.99 12.36
N LYS A 293 -19.10 -6.28 12.64
CA LYS A 293 -19.38 -7.26 11.58
C LYS A 293 -20.69 -6.88 10.86
N PRO A 294 -20.64 -6.56 9.56
CA PRO A 294 -21.82 -6.19 8.81
C PRO A 294 -22.72 -7.40 8.55
N HIS A 295 -24.01 -7.16 8.34
CA HIS A 295 -24.90 -8.18 7.79
C HIS A 295 -24.49 -8.55 6.36
N LYS A 296 -24.61 -9.85 6.04
CA LYS A 296 -24.36 -10.37 4.69
C LYS A 296 -25.22 -9.64 3.66
N ALA A 297 -24.65 -9.43 2.48
CA ALA A 297 -25.38 -8.80 1.38
C ALA A 297 -26.64 -9.62 1.04
N SER A 298 -27.81 -8.98 1.09
CA SER A 298 -29.09 -9.64 0.80
C SER A 298 -29.37 -9.80 -0.69
N GLN A 299 -28.62 -9.09 -1.54
CA GLN A 299 -28.80 -9.06 -2.98
C GLN A 299 -27.53 -9.52 -3.69
N SER A 300 -27.72 -10.28 -4.77
CA SER A 300 -26.69 -10.68 -5.71
C SER A 300 -27.04 -10.16 -7.11
N TYR A 301 -26.03 -10.00 -7.96
CA TYR A 301 -26.26 -9.63 -9.35
C TYR A 301 -27.14 -10.68 -10.03
N VAL A 302 -28.20 -10.23 -10.71
CA VAL A 302 -29.07 -11.08 -11.52
C VAL A 302 -28.87 -10.68 -12.97
N PRO A 303 -28.10 -11.45 -13.76
CA PRO A 303 -27.86 -11.13 -15.16
C PRO A 303 -29.17 -11.21 -15.95
N ARG A 304 -29.40 -10.20 -16.80
CA ARG A 304 -30.62 -10.08 -17.61
C ARG A 304 -30.29 -9.68 -19.04
N VAL A 305 -31.01 -10.25 -19.99
CA VAL A 305 -30.99 -9.88 -21.41
C VAL A 305 -32.41 -9.55 -21.83
N PHE A 306 -32.63 -8.34 -22.35
CA PHE A 306 -33.97 -7.78 -22.64
C PHE A 306 -34.98 -7.91 -21.48
N GLY A 307 -34.51 -7.79 -20.24
CA GLY A 307 -35.33 -7.90 -19.03
C GLY A 307 -35.53 -9.34 -18.51
N PHE A 308 -35.26 -10.36 -19.32
CA PHE A 308 -35.37 -11.76 -18.93
C PHE A 308 -34.12 -12.21 -18.17
N LYS A 309 -34.33 -12.95 -17.06
CA LYS A 309 -33.22 -13.53 -16.30
C LYS A 309 -32.55 -14.62 -17.13
N LEU A 310 -31.22 -14.63 -17.14
CA LEU A 310 -30.48 -15.75 -17.73
C LEU A 310 -30.61 -17.00 -16.85
N HIS A 311 -30.75 -18.15 -17.50
CA HIS A 311 -30.70 -19.46 -16.83
C HIS A 311 -29.28 -19.76 -16.37
N LYS A 312 -29.13 -20.51 -15.27
CA LYS A 312 -27.80 -20.99 -14.85
C LYS A 312 -27.37 -22.10 -15.81
N PRO A 313 -26.12 -22.10 -16.30
CA PRO A 313 -25.62 -23.14 -17.19
C PRO A 313 -25.63 -24.53 -16.53
#